data_AF-A0A951DJY0-F1
#
_entry.id   AF-A0A951DJY0-F1
#
_cell.length_a   1.000
_cell.length_b   1.000
_cell.length_c   1.000
_cell.angle_alpha   90.00
_cell.angle_beta   90.00
_cell.angle_gamma   90.00
#
_symmetry.space_group_name_H-M   'P 1'
#
loop_
_entity.id
_entity.type
_entity.pdbx_description
1 polymer ?
#
loop_
_entity_poly.entity_id
_entity_poly.type
_entity_poly.pdbx_seq_one_letter_code
_entity_poly.pdbx_strand_id
1 'polypeptide(L)'
;MSERVRVGVLASGAGTNLEALLRACGRDGFPASVVLVLCNRTGAPALDIARAWGVEAHAMPQREHSNDAAARDRAMVARMRAAGVRLVVCAGYDRLLSDEFLDAFPDAILNVHPSLLPAFGGGMHAVEDALEHGAKVSGCTVQLLEHGEADGGPIVLQAAVPVHEHDDADSLRARIHEQEWILLPRAVELWSSGRLRRDGRRIHIDVEAGPAASGWPPRRRSPELAASGSAPAASPASTAPDAIPRVAPQP
;
A
#
# COMPACT_ATOMS: atom_id res chain seq x y z
N MET A 1 18.48 15.72 18.98
CA MET A 1 17.98 15.09 17.74
C MET A 1 17.06 13.97 18.17
N SER A 2 15.82 13.93 17.70
CA SER A 2 14.93 12.78 17.97
C SER A 2 15.56 11.51 17.39
N GLU A 3 15.43 10.40 18.11
CA GLU A 3 15.94 9.11 17.65
C GLU A 3 15.19 8.69 16.37
N ARG A 4 15.94 8.26 15.34
CA ARG A 4 15.34 7.77 14.08
C ARG A 4 14.65 6.43 14.31
N VAL A 5 13.47 6.26 13.73
CA VAL A 5 12.76 4.99 13.73
C VAL A 5 13.59 3.91 13.04
N ARG A 6 13.78 2.78 13.72
CA ARG A 6 14.51 1.62 13.20
C ARG A 6 13.58 0.79 12.32
N VAL A 7 13.92 0.67 11.04
CA VAL A 7 13.11 0.01 10.02
C VAL A 7 13.71 -1.35 9.67
N GLY A 8 12.89 -2.39 9.67
CA GLY A 8 13.21 -3.70 9.11
C GLY A 8 12.56 -3.85 7.73
N VAL A 9 13.30 -4.32 6.73
CA VAL A 9 12.76 -4.51 5.38
C VAL A 9 12.66 -6.00 5.05
N LEU A 10 11.53 -6.40 4.49
CA LEU A 10 11.31 -7.71 3.87
C LEU A 10 11.35 -7.58 2.36
N ALA A 11 12.08 -8.45 1.68
CA ALA A 11 12.16 -8.47 0.21
C ALA A 11 12.32 -9.89 -0.33
N SER A 12 12.03 -10.09 -1.62
CA SER A 12 12.22 -11.38 -2.28
C SER A 12 13.11 -11.32 -3.52
N GLY A 13 13.24 -10.15 -4.16
CA GLY A 13 13.80 -10.02 -5.51
C GLY A 13 14.83 -8.91 -5.66
N ALA A 14 14.68 -8.12 -6.73
CA ALA A 14 15.67 -7.15 -7.20
C ALA A 14 16.04 -6.06 -6.18
N GLY A 15 15.12 -5.69 -5.28
CA GLY A 15 15.40 -4.72 -4.21
C GLY A 15 15.39 -3.25 -4.65
N THR A 16 14.77 -2.90 -5.77
CA THR A 16 14.68 -1.49 -6.24
C THR A 16 13.96 -0.58 -5.25
N ASN A 17 12.87 -1.05 -4.64
CA ASN A 17 12.19 -0.33 -3.55
C ASN A 17 13.03 -0.21 -2.28
N LEU A 18 13.83 -1.23 -1.94
CA LEU A 18 14.79 -1.16 -0.84
C LEU A 18 15.84 -0.08 -1.11
N GLU A 19 16.40 -0.03 -2.32
CA GLU A 19 17.40 0.97 -2.69
C GLU A 19 16.83 2.40 -2.62
N ALA A 20 15.60 2.61 -3.13
CA ALA A 20 14.92 3.90 -3.01
C ALA A 20 14.76 4.34 -1.55
N LEU A 21 14.37 3.41 -0.66
CA LEU A 21 14.23 3.66 0.77
C LEU A 21 15.59 3.96 1.44
N LEU A 22 16.64 3.20 1.13
CA LEU A 22 17.99 3.44 1.65
C LEU A 22 18.51 4.83 1.28
N ARG A 23 18.33 5.24 0.02
CA ARG A 23 18.67 6.59 -0.45
C ARG A 23 17.88 7.67 0.30
N ALA A 24 16.61 7.44 0.60
CA ALA A 24 15.81 8.38 1.39
C ALA A 24 16.30 8.49 2.84
N CYS A 25 16.58 7.35 3.50
CA CYS A 25 17.13 7.31 4.86
C CYS A 25 18.53 7.96 4.96
N GLY A 26 19.29 8.00 3.88
CA GLY A 26 20.57 8.69 3.80
C GLY A 26 20.48 10.22 3.78
N ARG A 27 19.28 10.80 3.60
CA ARG A 27 19.09 12.26 3.61
C ARG A 27 19.10 12.81 5.03
N ASP A 28 19.64 14.01 5.20
CA ASP A 28 19.57 14.73 6.46
C ASP A 28 18.12 14.99 6.87
N GLY A 29 17.81 14.78 8.14
CA GLY A 29 16.46 14.97 8.69
C GLY A 29 15.45 13.86 8.40
N PHE A 30 15.78 12.83 7.60
CA PHE A 30 14.85 11.72 7.41
C PHE A 30 14.61 10.98 8.74
N PRO A 31 13.35 10.74 9.15
CA PRO A 31 13.02 10.31 10.52
C PRO A 31 13.22 8.82 10.79
N ALA A 32 13.81 8.09 9.84
CA ALA A 32 13.98 6.64 9.92
C ALA A 32 15.35 6.17 9.41
N SER A 33 15.74 4.97 9.81
CA SER A 33 16.94 4.28 9.35
C SER A 33 16.63 2.81 9.13
N VAL A 34 17.03 2.25 7.98
CA VAL A 34 16.96 0.81 7.75
C VAL A 34 18.08 0.14 8.54
N VAL A 35 17.74 -0.79 9.42
CA VAL A 35 18.71 -1.47 10.31
C VAL A 35 18.85 -2.96 10.00
N LEU A 36 17.87 -3.56 9.32
CA LEU A 36 17.85 -4.98 9.03
C LEU A 36 17.08 -5.25 7.74
N VAL A 37 17.63 -6.10 6.88
CA VAL A 37 16.97 -6.62 5.68
C VAL A 37 16.87 -8.14 5.77
N LEU A 38 15.68 -8.70 5.64
CA LEU A 38 15.46 -10.14 5.58
C LEU A 38 14.88 -10.52 4.21
N CYS A 39 15.48 -11.51 3.56
CA CYS A 39 14.99 -12.01 2.28
C CYS A 39 14.60 -13.48 2.37
N ASN A 40 13.46 -13.87 1.79
CA ASN A 40 13.05 -15.29 1.76
C ASN A 40 13.82 -16.14 0.72
N ARG A 41 14.76 -15.54 -0.04
CA ARG A 41 15.59 -16.21 -1.04
C ARG A 41 17.07 -15.93 -0.77
N THR A 42 17.92 -16.93 -0.89
CA THR A 42 19.37 -16.84 -0.57
C THR A 42 20.16 -15.98 -1.54
N GLY A 43 19.74 -15.90 -2.81
CA GLY A 43 20.40 -15.13 -3.87
C GLY A 43 19.64 -13.87 -4.29
N ALA A 44 18.78 -13.31 -3.43
CA ALA A 44 18.05 -12.09 -3.76
C ALA A 44 19.03 -10.90 -3.88
N PRO A 45 19.07 -10.14 -5.00
CA PRO A 45 19.91 -8.96 -5.15
C PRO A 45 19.73 -7.91 -4.04
N ALA A 46 18.53 -7.85 -3.45
CA ALA A 46 18.24 -7.00 -2.28
C ALA A 46 19.23 -7.21 -1.10
N LEU A 47 19.75 -8.43 -0.90
CA LEU A 47 20.74 -8.71 0.15
C LEU A 47 22.06 -7.99 -0.11
N ASP A 48 22.50 -7.98 -1.37
CA ASP A 48 23.76 -7.35 -1.76
C ASP A 48 23.64 -5.82 -1.75
N ILE A 49 22.48 -5.29 -2.17
CA ILE A 49 22.15 -3.87 -2.01
C ILE A 49 22.25 -3.47 -0.53
N ALA A 50 21.59 -4.20 0.38
CA ALA A 50 21.64 -3.90 1.81
C ALA A 50 23.08 -3.87 2.37
N ARG A 51 23.88 -4.88 2.02
CA ARG A 51 25.29 -4.98 2.46
C ARG A 51 26.15 -3.84 1.91
N ALA A 52 25.94 -3.44 0.66
CA ALA A 52 26.65 -2.31 0.06
C ALA A 52 26.37 -0.98 0.78
N TRP A 53 25.19 -0.85 1.40
CA TRP A 53 24.80 0.27 2.25
C TRP A 53 25.19 0.09 3.73
N GLY A 54 25.92 -0.97 4.08
CA GLY A 54 26.34 -1.25 5.46
C GLY A 54 25.21 -1.72 6.38
N VAL A 55 24.09 -2.18 5.80
CA VAL A 55 22.93 -2.68 6.55
C VAL A 55 23.04 -4.19 6.76
N GLU A 56 22.70 -4.66 7.96
CA GLU A 56 22.63 -6.08 8.29
C GLU A 56 21.59 -6.78 7.41
N ALA A 57 21.98 -7.88 6.74
CA ALA A 57 21.12 -8.56 5.78
C ALA A 57 21.24 -10.08 5.82
N HIS A 58 20.11 -10.77 6.00
CA HIS A 58 20.04 -12.24 6.12
C HIS A 58 19.05 -12.86 5.14
N ALA A 59 19.44 -13.99 4.57
CA ALA A 59 18.51 -14.89 3.91
C ALA A 59 17.76 -15.72 4.96
N MET A 60 16.46 -15.91 4.75
CA MET A 60 15.52 -16.65 5.59
C MET A 60 14.69 -17.60 4.70
N PRO A 61 15.31 -18.49 3.91
CA PRO A 61 14.57 -19.38 3.02
C PRO A 61 13.78 -20.41 3.83
N GLN A 62 12.54 -20.70 3.42
CA GLN A 62 11.63 -21.54 4.19
C GLN A 62 12.18 -22.96 4.46
N ARG A 63 13.03 -23.49 3.58
CA ARG A 63 13.72 -24.78 3.75
C ARG A 63 14.60 -24.85 5.00
N GLU A 64 15.13 -23.72 5.47
CA GLU A 64 15.95 -23.62 6.70
C GLU A 64 15.07 -23.52 7.96
N HIS A 65 13.76 -23.48 7.78
CA HIS A 65 12.75 -23.44 8.84
C HIS A 65 11.79 -24.63 8.72
N SER A 66 12.33 -25.82 8.42
CA SER A 66 11.56 -27.06 8.29
C SER A 66 10.42 -27.00 7.26
N ASN A 67 10.53 -26.12 6.27
CA ASN A 67 9.47 -25.80 5.31
C ASN A 67 8.18 -25.25 5.96
N ASP A 68 8.26 -24.72 7.18
CA ASP A 68 7.15 -24.11 7.92
C ASP A 68 7.23 -22.58 7.83
N ALA A 69 6.22 -21.96 7.22
CA ALA A 69 6.12 -20.51 7.08
C ALA A 69 5.98 -19.81 8.45
N ALA A 70 5.20 -20.37 9.38
CA ALA A 70 5.04 -19.79 10.72
C ALA A 70 6.35 -19.87 11.52
N ALA A 71 7.10 -20.96 11.39
CA ALA A 71 8.43 -21.08 12.00
C ALA A 71 9.43 -20.04 11.45
N ARG A 72 9.43 -19.80 10.14
CA ARG A 72 10.22 -18.72 9.52
C ARG A 72 9.81 -17.36 10.05
N ASP A 73 8.51 -17.09 10.09
CA ASP A 73 7.97 -15.79 10.48
C ASP A 73 8.30 -15.48 11.95
N ARG A 74 8.21 -16.47 12.87
CA ARG A 74 8.72 -16.34 14.25
C ARG A 74 10.20 -15.98 14.30
N ALA A 75 11.02 -16.63 13.49
CA ALA A 75 12.45 -16.35 13.44
C ALA A 75 12.73 -14.94 12.88
N MET A 76 11.95 -14.47 11.91
CA MET A 76 12.03 -13.09 11.40
C MET A 76 11.65 -12.08 12.49
N VAL A 77 10.53 -12.29 13.19
CA VAL A 77 10.09 -11.44 14.32
C VAL A 77 11.17 -11.36 15.39
N ALA A 78 11.77 -12.50 15.78
CA ALA A 78 12.81 -12.54 16.79
C ALA A 78 14.03 -11.68 16.40
N ARG A 79 14.50 -11.80 15.14
CA ARG A 79 15.60 -10.98 14.61
C ARG A 79 15.24 -9.49 14.57
N MET A 80 14.05 -9.15 14.09
CA MET A 80 13.59 -7.77 14.02
C MET A 80 13.48 -7.13 15.41
N ARG A 81 12.94 -7.84 16.39
CA ARG A 81 12.88 -7.37 17.79
C ARG A 81 14.27 -7.19 18.39
N ALA A 82 15.18 -8.15 18.17
CA ALA A 82 16.58 -8.03 18.62
C ALA A 82 17.29 -6.83 17.99
N ALA A 83 17.00 -6.51 16.73
CA ALA A 83 17.51 -5.33 16.04
C ALA A 83 16.79 -4.03 16.41
N GLY A 84 15.79 -4.06 17.31
CA GLY A 84 15.02 -2.91 17.76
C GLY A 84 14.09 -2.31 16.68
N VAL A 85 13.70 -3.10 15.68
CA VAL A 85 12.79 -2.67 14.61
C VAL A 85 11.45 -2.23 15.20
N ARG A 86 10.97 -1.06 14.74
CA ARG A 86 9.67 -0.50 15.11
C ARG A 86 8.68 -0.42 13.95
N LEU A 87 9.19 -0.44 12.72
CA LEU A 87 8.41 -0.42 11.49
C LEU A 87 8.96 -1.48 10.55
N VAL A 88 8.09 -2.35 10.04
CA VAL A 88 8.41 -3.31 8.99
C VAL A 88 7.96 -2.74 7.65
N VAL A 89 8.79 -2.93 6.62
CA VAL A 89 8.46 -2.54 5.24
C VAL A 89 8.60 -3.75 4.31
N CYS A 90 7.50 -4.16 3.70
CA CYS A 90 7.47 -5.14 2.62
C CYS A 90 7.79 -4.43 1.30
N ALA A 91 9.02 -4.61 0.80
CA ALA A 91 9.52 -4.03 -0.44
C ALA A 91 9.68 -5.12 -1.51
N GLY A 92 8.56 -5.52 -2.12
CA GLY A 92 8.53 -6.65 -3.06
C GLY A 92 8.71 -8.00 -2.37
N TYR A 93 8.07 -8.17 -1.21
CA TYR A 93 8.01 -9.43 -0.49
C TYR A 93 6.82 -10.27 -0.98
N ASP A 94 7.08 -11.48 -1.45
CA ASP A 94 6.13 -12.32 -2.19
C ASP A 94 5.54 -13.48 -1.37
N ARG A 95 5.49 -13.34 -0.04
CA ARG A 95 4.94 -14.35 0.86
C ARG A 95 3.96 -13.70 1.80
N LEU A 96 2.89 -14.42 2.09
CA LEU A 96 2.00 -14.06 3.18
C LEU A 96 2.75 -14.15 4.51
N LEU A 97 2.46 -13.19 5.37
CA LEU A 97 2.92 -13.16 6.76
C LEU A 97 1.87 -13.86 7.63
N SER A 98 2.32 -14.61 8.62
CA SER A 98 1.44 -15.25 9.59
C SER A 98 0.76 -14.22 10.49
N ASP A 99 -0.38 -14.60 11.08
CA ASP A 99 -1.06 -13.79 12.10
C ASP A 99 -0.12 -13.42 13.25
N GLU A 100 0.75 -14.35 13.66
CA GLU A 100 1.75 -14.12 14.69
C GLU A 100 2.76 -13.01 14.32
N PHE A 101 3.09 -12.87 13.02
CA PHE A 101 3.93 -11.76 12.54
C PHE A 101 3.15 -10.44 12.58
N LEU A 102 1.90 -10.44 12.12
CA LEU A 102 1.03 -9.26 12.12
C LEU A 102 0.81 -8.75 13.56
N ASP A 103 0.54 -9.65 14.50
CA ASP A 103 0.41 -9.37 15.93
C ASP A 103 1.68 -8.79 16.56
N ALA A 104 2.85 -9.14 16.01
CA ALA A 104 4.13 -8.65 16.52
C ALA A 104 4.40 -7.18 16.15
N PHE A 105 3.75 -6.66 15.10
CA PHE A 105 3.91 -5.31 14.57
C PHE A 105 2.56 -4.68 14.18
N PRO A 106 1.63 -4.50 15.15
CA PRO A 106 0.30 -3.96 14.86
C PRO A 106 0.40 -2.52 14.35
N ASP A 107 -0.31 -2.22 13.25
CA ASP A 107 -0.26 -0.92 12.55
C ASP A 107 1.17 -0.45 12.20
N ALA A 108 2.12 -1.39 12.08
CA ALA A 108 3.54 -1.11 11.91
C ALA A 108 4.18 -1.97 10.81
N ILE A 109 3.40 -2.38 9.82
CA ILE A 109 3.86 -3.09 8.63
C ILE A 109 3.32 -2.37 7.39
N LEU A 110 4.21 -1.73 6.62
CA LEU A 110 3.85 -1.09 5.35
C LEU A 110 4.14 -2.04 4.19
N ASN A 111 3.21 -2.16 3.25
CA ASN A 111 3.40 -2.88 1.99
C ASN A 111 3.16 -1.93 0.82
N VAL A 112 3.96 -2.07 -0.26
CA VAL A 112 3.69 -1.45 -1.55
C VAL A 112 3.23 -2.52 -2.54
N HIS A 113 2.09 -2.28 -3.18
CA HIS A 113 1.50 -3.16 -4.18
C HIS A 113 1.39 -2.44 -5.54
N PRO A 114 1.75 -3.07 -6.67
CA PRO A 114 1.78 -2.45 -8.00
C PRO A 114 0.39 -2.37 -8.65
N SER A 115 -0.62 -1.89 -7.91
CA SER A 115 -1.93 -1.54 -8.46
C SER A 115 -2.58 -0.39 -7.69
N LEU A 116 -3.69 0.12 -8.23
CA LEU A 116 -4.61 0.99 -7.51
C LEU A 116 -5.63 0.15 -6.73
N LEU A 117 -5.25 -0.31 -5.53
CA LEU A 117 -6.14 -1.08 -4.66
C LEU A 117 -7.46 -0.33 -4.40
N PRO A 118 -8.61 -1.04 -4.35
CA PRO A 118 -8.74 -2.50 -4.27
C PRO A 118 -8.65 -3.25 -5.62
N ALA A 119 -8.45 -2.56 -6.74
CA ALA A 119 -8.34 -3.22 -8.04
C ALA A 119 -7.04 -4.04 -8.14
N PHE A 120 -7.11 -5.25 -8.71
CA PHE A 120 -5.95 -6.11 -8.98
C PHE A 120 -5.09 -6.41 -7.72
N GLY A 121 -5.73 -6.51 -6.55
CA GLY A 121 -5.10 -6.91 -5.29
C GLY A 121 -5.14 -8.42 -5.03
N GLY A 122 -4.35 -8.91 -4.08
CA GLY A 122 -4.40 -10.30 -3.60
C GLY A 122 -3.73 -11.32 -4.53
N GLY A 123 -3.09 -10.86 -5.61
CA GLY A 123 -2.41 -11.68 -6.61
C GLY A 123 -1.01 -11.17 -6.96
N MET A 124 -0.24 -11.99 -7.67
CA MET A 124 1.14 -11.69 -8.05
C MET A 124 1.27 -10.99 -9.42
N HIS A 125 0.16 -10.86 -10.15
CA HIS A 125 0.14 -10.49 -11.57
C HIS A 125 -0.61 -9.18 -11.84
N ALA A 126 -0.66 -8.27 -10.86
CA ALA A 126 -1.50 -7.08 -10.91
C ALA A 126 -1.26 -6.17 -12.15
N VAL A 127 -0.02 -6.15 -12.67
CA VAL A 127 0.33 -5.37 -13.87
C VAL A 127 -0.22 -6.05 -15.12
N GLU A 128 -0.02 -7.36 -15.22
CA GLU A 128 -0.54 -8.20 -16.30
C GLU A 128 -2.08 -8.17 -16.32
N ASP A 129 -2.71 -8.32 -15.15
CA ASP A 129 -4.16 -8.29 -14.98
C ASP A 129 -4.75 -6.93 -15.43
N ALA A 130 -4.07 -5.82 -15.13
CA ALA A 130 -4.49 -4.49 -15.57
C ALA A 130 -4.45 -4.34 -17.10
N LEU A 131 -3.43 -4.89 -17.75
CA LEU A 131 -3.29 -4.89 -19.21
C LEU A 131 -4.35 -5.78 -19.86
N GLU A 132 -4.53 -7.01 -19.36
CA GLU A 132 -5.54 -7.95 -19.87
C GLU A 132 -6.96 -7.40 -19.73
N HIS A 133 -7.25 -6.71 -18.62
CA HIS A 133 -8.53 -6.05 -18.41
C HIS A 133 -8.76 -4.83 -19.33
N GLY A 134 -7.72 -4.34 -20.01
CA GLY A 134 -7.80 -3.14 -20.84
C GLY A 134 -7.88 -1.84 -20.04
N ALA A 135 -7.31 -1.81 -18.83
CA ALA A 135 -7.29 -0.62 -17.99
C ALA A 135 -6.57 0.54 -18.71
N LYS A 136 -7.09 1.76 -18.55
CA LYS A 136 -6.46 2.99 -19.09
C LYS A 136 -5.64 3.75 -18.05
N VAL A 137 -5.78 3.35 -16.78
CA VAL A 137 -5.04 3.88 -15.64
C VAL A 137 -4.72 2.71 -14.72
N SER A 138 -3.47 2.65 -14.27
CA SER A 138 -3.00 1.74 -13.22
C SER A 138 -2.21 2.57 -12.19
N GLY A 139 -1.37 1.96 -11.35
CA GLY A 139 -0.62 2.68 -10.34
C GLY A 139 0.00 1.80 -9.29
N CYS A 140 0.37 2.39 -8.15
CA CYS A 140 0.77 1.66 -6.96
C CYS A 140 0.06 2.19 -5.72
N THR A 141 -0.03 1.31 -4.71
CA THR A 141 -0.65 1.61 -3.42
C THR A 141 0.30 1.23 -2.30
N VAL A 142 0.50 2.14 -1.36
CA VAL A 142 1.10 1.82 -0.06
C VAL A 142 -0.01 1.69 0.98
N GLN A 143 -0.01 0.60 1.72
CA GLN A 143 -1.02 0.27 2.74
C GLN A 143 -0.37 -0.26 4.01
N LEU A 144 -1.12 -0.26 5.11
CA LEU A 144 -0.79 -1.05 6.29
C LEU A 144 -1.26 -2.49 6.08
N LEU A 145 -0.43 -3.47 6.44
CA LEU A 145 -0.89 -4.87 6.50
C LEU A 145 -1.63 -5.12 7.81
N GLU A 146 -2.68 -5.93 7.73
CA GLU A 146 -3.47 -6.39 8.86
C GLU A 146 -4.03 -7.79 8.59
N HIS A 147 -4.71 -8.37 9.57
CA HIS A 147 -5.37 -9.67 9.40
C HIS A 147 -6.47 -9.60 8.34
N GLY A 148 -6.70 -10.73 7.67
CA GLY A 148 -7.75 -10.88 6.68
C GLY A 148 -7.20 -11.03 5.27
N GLU A 149 -7.81 -10.33 4.32
CA GLU A 149 -7.51 -10.48 2.90
C GLU A 149 -6.13 -9.89 2.56
N ALA A 150 -5.37 -10.61 1.73
CA ALA A 150 -4.14 -10.10 1.15
C ALA A 150 -4.42 -8.82 0.37
N ASP A 151 -3.59 -7.80 0.58
CA ASP A 151 -3.77 -6.45 0.06
C ASP A 151 -5.12 -5.77 0.41
N GLY A 152 -5.74 -6.20 1.51
CA GLY A 152 -7.00 -5.67 2.00
C GLY A 152 -6.87 -4.60 3.08
N GLY A 153 -5.67 -4.10 3.36
CA GLY A 153 -5.43 -3.23 4.51
C GLY A 153 -5.78 -1.75 4.30
N PRO A 154 -5.70 -0.91 5.34
CA PRO A 154 -5.89 0.54 5.23
C PRO A 154 -4.88 1.18 4.28
N ILE A 155 -5.39 1.86 3.25
CA ILE A 155 -4.56 2.56 2.26
C ILE A 155 -3.96 3.82 2.89
N VAL A 156 -2.64 4.00 2.72
CA VAL A 156 -1.86 5.14 3.20
C VAL A 156 -1.65 6.15 2.08
N LEU A 157 -1.12 5.71 0.93
CA LEU A 157 -0.86 6.55 -0.25
C LEU A 157 -1.14 5.77 -1.54
N GLN A 158 -1.54 6.47 -2.59
CA GLN A 158 -1.70 5.93 -3.94
C GLN A 158 -1.16 6.91 -4.98
N ALA A 159 -0.61 6.36 -6.07
CA ALA A 159 -0.20 7.12 -7.23
C ALA A 159 -0.68 6.41 -8.48
N ALA A 160 -1.34 7.16 -9.36
CA ALA A 160 -1.85 6.66 -10.62
C ALA A 160 -0.83 6.93 -11.75
N VAL A 161 -0.77 6.00 -12.71
CA VAL A 161 -0.03 6.14 -13.95
C VAL A 161 -0.95 5.81 -15.13
N PRO A 162 -0.79 6.48 -16.29
CA PRO A 162 -1.53 6.09 -17.48
C PRO A 162 -1.08 4.69 -17.95
N VAL A 163 -1.99 3.96 -18.60
CA VAL A 163 -1.67 2.78 -19.41
C VAL A 163 -1.78 3.20 -20.87
N HIS A 164 -0.69 3.14 -21.61
CA HIS A 164 -0.62 3.51 -23.02
C HIS A 164 -1.06 2.34 -23.91
N GLU A 165 -1.54 2.65 -25.12
CA GLU A 165 -2.06 1.66 -26.07
C GLU A 165 -1.05 0.58 -26.51
N HIS A 166 0.24 0.83 -26.31
CA HIS A 166 1.33 -0.07 -26.71
C HIS A 166 2.17 -0.53 -25.52
N ASP A 167 1.69 -0.33 -24.29
CA ASP A 167 2.38 -0.86 -23.12
C ASP A 167 2.34 -2.39 -23.13
N ASP A 168 3.47 -2.98 -22.75
CA ASP A 168 3.58 -4.34 -22.26
C ASP A 168 3.77 -4.34 -20.73
N ALA A 169 3.87 -5.53 -20.14
CA ALA A 169 4.02 -5.66 -18.69
C ALA A 169 5.28 -4.96 -18.17
N ASP A 170 6.39 -5.00 -18.90
CA ASP A 170 7.66 -4.43 -18.47
C ASP A 170 7.63 -2.90 -18.49
N SER A 171 7.11 -2.29 -19.56
CA SER A 171 7.00 -0.83 -19.70
C SER A 171 5.99 -0.23 -18.71
N LEU A 172 4.85 -0.89 -18.48
CA LEU A 172 3.90 -0.46 -17.44
C LEU A 172 4.50 -0.62 -16.04
N ARG A 173 5.15 -1.76 -15.75
CA ARG A 173 5.79 -2.02 -14.46
C ARG A 173 6.90 -1.02 -14.16
N ALA A 174 7.73 -0.66 -15.14
CA ALA A 174 8.76 0.35 -14.98
C ALA A 174 8.16 1.70 -14.56
N ARG A 175 7.06 2.12 -15.21
CA ARG A 175 6.35 3.36 -14.87
C ARG A 175 5.73 3.33 -13.47
N ILE A 176 5.19 2.18 -13.07
CA ILE A 176 4.67 1.96 -11.71
C ILE A 176 5.81 2.05 -10.68
N HIS A 177 6.95 1.39 -10.94
CA HIS A 177 8.11 1.42 -10.03
C HIS A 177 8.63 2.84 -9.78
N GLU A 178 8.66 3.71 -10.79
CA GLU A 178 9.02 5.12 -10.61
C GLU A 178 8.16 5.80 -9.52
N GLN A 179 6.88 5.46 -9.45
CA GLN A 179 5.98 5.96 -8.42
C GLN A 179 6.19 5.26 -7.08
N GLU A 180 6.45 3.96 -7.05
CA GLU A 180 6.75 3.21 -5.82
C GLU A 180 7.99 3.77 -5.09
N TRP A 181 9.04 4.11 -5.85
CA TRP A 181 10.27 4.70 -5.31
C TRP A 181 10.05 6.06 -4.65
N ILE A 182 8.94 6.74 -4.95
CA ILE A 182 8.54 7.99 -4.33
C ILE A 182 7.61 7.72 -3.14
N LEU A 183 6.60 6.87 -3.35
CA LEU A 183 5.51 6.65 -2.39
C LEU A 183 5.97 5.86 -1.17
N LEU A 184 6.76 4.81 -1.35
CA LEU A 184 7.18 3.96 -0.24
C LEU A 184 8.03 4.74 0.78
N PRO A 185 9.08 5.49 0.39
CA PRO A 185 9.81 6.33 1.35
C PRO A 185 8.94 7.41 1.99
N ARG A 186 8.00 8.00 1.24
CA ARG A 186 7.08 9.01 1.78
C ARG A 186 6.14 8.43 2.84
N ALA A 187 5.63 7.23 2.62
CA ALA A 187 4.81 6.54 3.62
C ALA A 187 5.60 6.21 4.89
N VAL A 188 6.84 5.75 4.74
CA VAL A 188 7.76 5.54 5.88
C VAL A 188 7.99 6.84 6.63
N GLU A 189 8.27 7.94 5.94
CA GLU A 189 8.45 9.25 6.58
C GLU A 189 7.21 9.69 7.38
N LEU A 190 6.03 9.58 6.78
CA LEU A 190 4.76 9.94 7.44
C LEU A 190 4.50 9.08 8.67
N TRP A 191 4.74 7.76 8.58
CA TRP A 191 4.60 6.85 9.71
C TRP A 191 5.61 7.20 10.82
N SER A 192 6.88 7.34 10.47
CA SER A 192 7.97 7.59 11.43
C SER A 192 7.91 8.95 12.10
N SER A 193 7.23 9.93 11.48
CA SER A 193 6.96 11.25 12.06
C SER A 193 5.65 11.32 12.84
N GLY A 194 4.90 10.21 12.97
CA GLY A 194 3.65 10.16 13.72
C GLY A 194 2.50 10.93 13.04
N ARG A 195 2.55 11.09 11.72
CA ARG A 195 1.58 11.88 10.94
C ARG A 195 0.44 11.05 10.35
N LEU A 196 0.36 9.77 10.69
CA LEU A 196 -0.70 8.87 10.25
C LEU A 196 -1.63 8.58 11.43
N ARG A 197 -2.93 8.87 11.25
CA ARG A 197 -3.97 8.53 12.22
C ARG A 197 -4.99 7.62 11.58
N ARG A 198 -5.13 6.41 12.13
CA ARG A 198 -6.10 5.42 11.69
C ARG A 198 -7.50 5.73 12.24
N ASP A 199 -8.51 5.62 11.37
CA ASP A 199 -9.94 5.67 11.69
C ASP A 199 -10.65 4.53 10.93
N GLY A 200 -10.82 3.39 11.60
CA GLY A 200 -11.29 2.15 10.97
C GLY A 200 -10.38 1.71 9.82
N ARG A 201 -10.90 1.72 8.58
CA ARG A 201 -10.15 1.41 7.35
C ARG A 201 -9.48 2.62 6.70
N ARG A 202 -9.69 3.82 7.22
CA ARG A 202 -9.17 5.07 6.64
C ARG A 202 -7.93 5.50 7.40
N ILE A 203 -6.98 6.08 6.67
CA ILE A 203 -5.81 6.74 7.23
C ILE A 203 -5.95 8.24 6.97
N HIS A 204 -5.93 9.01 8.05
CA HIS A 204 -5.81 10.47 8.00
C HIS A 204 -4.34 10.85 8.06
N ILE A 205 -3.92 11.70 7.13
CA ILE A 205 -2.55 12.22 7.11
C ILE A 205 -2.59 13.63 7.69
N ASP A 206 -1.87 13.85 8.79
CA ASP A 206 -1.70 15.17 9.37
C ASP A 206 -0.76 15.96 8.46
N VAL A 207 -1.35 16.68 7.53
CA VAL A 207 -0.68 17.76 6.80
C VAL A 207 -0.55 18.93 7.76
N GLU A 208 0.66 19.21 8.26
CA GLU A 208 0.98 20.61 8.60
C GLU A 208 0.50 21.45 7.42
N ALA A 209 -0.29 22.49 7.70
CA ALA A 209 -0.88 23.34 6.69
C ALA A 209 0.23 24.07 5.92
N GLY A 210 0.82 23.39 4.93
CA GLY A 210 1.56 24.04 3.87
C GLY A 210 0.62 25.00 3.13
N PRO A 211 1.14 26.06 2.50
CA PRO A 211 0.31 27.02 1.81
C PRO A 211 -0.60 26.26 0.85
N ALA A 212 -1.91 26.47 1.01
CA ALA A 212 -2.94 25.80 0.23
C ALA A 212 -2.49 25.73 -1.23
N ALA A 213 -2.45 24.53 -1.80
CA ALA A 213 -2.08 24.32 -3.19
C ALA A 213 -2.91 25.28 -4.06
N SER A 214 -2.28 26.38 -4.49
CA SER A 214 -2.86 27.39 -5.34
C SER A 214 -2.97 26.77 -6.74
N GLY A 215 -4.07 26.07 -6.99
CA GLY A 215 -4.23 25.38 -8.28
C GLY A 215 -5.58 24.73 -8.49
N TRP A 216 -6.33 24.41 -7.43
CA TRP A 216 -7.71 23.97 -7.62
C TRP A 216 -8.66 25.17 -7.52
N PRO A 217 -9.38 25.55 -8.58
CA PRO A 217 -10.41 26.58 -8.44
C PRO A 217 -11.40 26.08 -7.38
N PRO A 218 -11.82 26.93 -6.42
CA PRO A 218 -12.78 26.53 -5.41
C PRO A 218 -14.00 25.94 -6.13
N ARG A 219 -14.41 24.73 -5.72
CA ARG A 219 -15.63 24.09 -6.22
C ARG A 219 -16.72 25.15 -6.17
N ARG A 220 -17.22 25.58 -7.34
CA ARG A 220 -18.43 26.40 -7.38
C ARG A 220 -19.49 25.56 -6.70
N ARG A 221 -19.97 26.00 -5.52
CA ARG A 221 -21.25 25.51 -5.02
C ARG A 221 -22.26 25.95 -6.06
N SER A 222 -22.83 25.01 -6.80
CA SER A 222 -23.97 25.28 -7.67
C SER A 222 -25.04 25.96 -6.82
N PRO A 223 -25.50 27.17 -7.15
CA PRO A 223 -26.55 27.84 -6.39
C PRO A 223 -27.90 27.34 -6.90
N GLU A 224 -28.29 26.11 -6.51
CA GLU A 224 -29.66 25.66 -6.73
C GLU A 224 -29.98 24.44 -5.87
N LEU A 225 -30.18 24.68 -4.57
CA LEU A 225 -31.06 23.89 -3.69
C LEU A 225 -31.26 24.67 -2.38
N ALA A 226 -31.69 25.91 -2.52
CA ALA A 226 -32.17 26.72 -1.40
C ALA A 226 -33.21 27.72 -1.93
N ALA A 227 -34.42 27.23 -2.19
CA ALA A 227 -35.69 27.92 -1.98
C ALA A 227 -36.83 27.25 -2.76
N SER A 228 -37.59 26.38 -2.10
CA SER A 228 -39.03 26.27 -2.33
C SER A 228 -39.69 25.67 -1.09
N GLY A 229 -39.71 26.47 -0.03
CA GLY A 229 -40.69 26.28 1.03
C GLY A 229 -42.02 26.87 0.59
N SER A 230 -42.99 26.01 0.27
CA SER A 230 -44.41 26.32 0.45
C SER A 230 -45.14 25.06 0.90
N ALA A 231 -45.77 25.14 2.08
CA ALA A 231 -46.56 24.09 2.70
C ALA A 231 -47.96 23.98 2.04
N PRO A 232 -48.85 23.07 2.48
CA PRO A 232 -49.39 21.99 1.67
C PRO A 232 -50.79 22.27 1.10
N ALA A 233 -51.15 21.62 -0.01
CA ALA A 233 -52.52 21.56 -0.49
C ALA A 233 -52.97 20.10 -0.71
N ALA A 234 -54.09 19.79 -0.06
CA ALA A 234 -54.98 18.63 -0.08
C ALA A 234 -54.81 17.56 -1.20
N SER A 235 -54.91 16.31 -0.76
CA SER A 235 -55.18 15.11 -1.58
C SER A 235 -56.45 15.25 -2.44
N PRO A 236 -56.47 14.55 -3.58
CA PRO A 236 -57.54 13.58 -3.77
C PRO A 236 -57.03 12.20 -4.23
N ALA A 237 -57.93 11.24 -4.11
CA ALA A 237 -57.74 9.81 -4.17
C ALA A 237 -57.33 9.23 -5.54
N SER A 238 -56.71 8.04 -5.45
CA SER A 238 -56.90 6.85 -6.30
C SER A 238 -56.68 6.96 -7.81
N THR A 239 -55.67 6.23 -8.32
CA THR A 239 -55.85 4.97 -9.09
C THR A 239 -54.48 4.40 -9.48
N ALA A 240 -54.23 3.11 -9.19
CA ALA A 240 -53.15 2.33 -9.81
C ALA A 240 -53.46 2.10 -11.31
N PRO A 241 -52.45 1.86 -12.16
CA PRO A 241 -52.29 0.47 -12.59
C PRO A 241 -50.85 -0.01 -12.93
N ASP A 242 -50.77 -1.33 -12.88
CA ASP A 242 -50.01 -2.29 -13.67
C ASP A 242 -48.50 -2.53 -13.47
N ALA A 243 -48.28 -3.79 -13.08
CA ALA A 243 -47.04 -4.48 -12.85
C ALA A 243 -46.26 -4.73 -14.15
N ILE A 244 -44.94 -4.59 -14.04
CA ILE A 244 -43.97 -5.02 -15.05
C ILE A 244 -43.85 -6.55 -14.99
N PRO A 245 -44.06 -7.30 -16.10
CA PRO A 245 -43.93 -8.74 -16.08
C PRO A 245 -42.45 -9.16 -16.02
N ARG A 246 -42.14 -10.08 -15.09
CA ARG A 246 -40.85 -10.78 -15.00
C ARG A 246 -40.72 -11.78 -16.14
N VAL A 247 -39.63 -11.70 -16.89
CA VAL A 247 -39.21 -12.73 -17.85
C VAL A 247 -38.53 -13.88 -17.09
N ALA A 248 -39.04 -15.10 -17.28
CA ALA A 248 -38.42 -16.33 -16.79
C ALA A 248 -37.39 -16.86 -17.79
N PRO A 249 -36.34 -17.59 -17.35
CA PRO A 249 -35.39 -18.21 -18.25
C PRO A 249 -35.98 -19.50 -18.87
N GLN A 250 -35.68 -19.73 -20.14
CA GLN A 250 -36.03 -20.92 -20.94
C GLN A 250 -34.78 -21.82 -21.10
N PRO A 251 -34.96 -23.12 -21.44
CA PRO A 251 -34.22 -24.26 -20.87
C PRO A 251 -32.80 -24.49 -21.39
#